data_AF-A0A7X9HCX9-F1
#
_entry.id   AF-A0A7X9HCX9-F1
#
_cell.length_a   1.000
_cell.length_b   1.000
_cell.length_c   1.000
_cell.angle_alpha   90.00
_cell.angle_beta   90.00
_cell.angle_gamma   90.00
#
_symmetry.space_group_name_H-M   'P 1'
#
loop_
_entity.id
_entity.type
_entity.pdbx_description
1 polymer ?
#
loop_
_entity_poly.entity_id
_entity_poly.type
_entity_poly.pdbx_seq_one_letter_code
_entity_poly.pdbx_strand_id
1 'polypeptide(L)'
;MTIKKYLLGVLLFCFSVFITSVFIPTVYAQNKMIQGETEFDQQPSAAEQEHKEETLEGQVSQILEEKQITPPGTKESQLYQKLEILVTKGSLKGKKITVENGNLPMSNLQKYKVGDELVISYSKDFEGNDIFYITDYVRRSALFWLFLIFVVMAVVIGRWQGMASLLGMGVSFLVIFKFILPKIYAGSDPVQIAILGSLVIIPATFLLSHGINKKTMIAVIGTLISLIVTGILAHTFVEASKLTGFASEEAGFLQAYKPGLIN
;
A
#
# COMPACT_ATOMS: atom_id res chain seq x y z
N MET A 1 -14.69 -16.77 39.06
CA MET A 1 -15.51 -16.94 37.81
C MET A 1 -16.12 -15.62 37.30
N THR A 2 -16.06 -14.53 38.07
CA THR A 2 -16.79 -13.27 37.78
C THR A 2 -16.04 -12.31 36.84
N ILE A 3 -14.70 -12.23 36.92
CA ILE A 3 -13.87 -11.30 36.13
C ILE A 3 -13.93 -11.57 34.61
N LYS A 4 -14.02 -12.85 34.20
CA LYS A 4 -14.12 -13.22 32.78
C LYS A 4 -15.44 -12.78 32.12
N LYS A 5 -16.52 -12.67 32.92
CA LYS A 5 -17.84 -12.22 32.42
C LYS A 5 -17.87 -10.70 32.20
N TYR A 6 -17.23 -9.93 33.08
CA TYR A 6 -17.11 -8.47 32.91
C TYR A 6 -16.23 -8.10 31.72
N LEU A 7 -15.11 -8.82 31.52
CA LEU A 7 -14.23 -8.56 30.38
C LEU A 7 -14.95 -8.82 29.03
N LEU A 8 -15.75 -9.90 28.94
CA LEU A 8 -16.52 -10.21 27.74
C LEU A 8 -17.65 -9.20 27.49
N GLY A 9 -18.31 -8.72 28.55
CA GLY A 9 -19.35 -7.70 28.46
C GLY A 9 -18.82 -6.33 28.00
N VAL A 10 -17.66 -5.92 28.52
CA VAL A 10 -16.99 -4.67 28.10
C VAL A 10 -16.53 -4.75 26.64
N LEU A 11 -16.01 -5.91 26.21
CA LEU A 11 -15.54 -6.10 24.84
C LEU A 11 -16.69 -6.10 23.81
N LEU A 12 -17.84 -6.69 24.16
CA LEU A 12 -19.05 -6.64 23.33
C LEU A 12 -19.68 -5.24 23.28
N PHE A 13 -19.65 -4.50 24.40
CA PHE A 13 -20.13 -3.12 24.44
C PHE A 13 -19.26 -2.19 23.59
N CYS A 14 -17.93 -2.31 23.69
CA CYS A 14 -17.00 -1.55 22.84
C CYS A 14 -17.18 -1.89 21.35
N PHE A 15 -17.42 -3.15 21.00
CA PHE A 15 -17.65 -3.57 19.61
C PHE A 15 -18.98 -3.02 19.05
N SER A 16 -20.04 -3.01 19.86
CA SER A 16 -21.34 -2.42 19.50
C SER A 16 -21.26 -0.90 19.31
N VAL A 17 -20.56 -0.18 20.19
CA VAL A 17 -20.37 1.27 20.10
C VAL A 17 -19.51 1.64 18.88
N PHE A 18 -18.52 0.81 18.54
CA PHE A 18 -17.69 1.02 17.35
C PHE A 18 -18.49 0.85 16.05
N ILE A 19 -19.36 -0.18 15.97
CA ILE A 19 -20.21 -0.40 14.79
C ILE A 19 -21.21 0.76 14.61
N THR A 20 -21.87 1.22 15.67
CA THR A 20 -22.86 2.30 15.54
C THR A 20 -22.21 3.66 15.26
N SER A 21 -21.05 3.94 15.85
CA SER A 21 -20.33 5.20 15.64
C SER A 21 -19.69 5.33 14.25
N VAL A 22 -19.34 4.22 13.61
CA VAL A 22 -18.64 4.23 12.31
C VAL A 22 -19.61 4.05 11.14
N PHE A 23 -20.70 3.28 11.32
CA PHE A 23 -21.56 2.92 10.20
C PHE A 23 -22.62 3.99 9.86
N ILE A 24 -23.08 4.77 10.84
CA ILE A 24 -24.13 5.78 10.64
C ILE A 24 -23.63 7.06 9.94
N PRO A 25 -22.44 7.63 10.28
CA PRO A 25 -21.97 8.85 9.61
C PRO A 25 -21.59 8.64 8.15
N THR A 26 -21.04 7.47 7.80
CA THR A 26 -20.56 7.15 6.44
C THR A 26 -21.70 7.02 5.44
N VAL A 27 -22.83 6.43 5.85
CA VAL A 27 -24.03 6.30 5.01
C VAL A 27 -24.71 7.66 4.79
N TYR A 28 -24.66 8.56 5.78
CA TYR A 28 -25.24 9.90 5.65
C TYR A 28 -24.41 10.85 4.78
N ALA A 29 -23.08 10.67 4.75
CA ALA A 29 -22.18 11.46 3.92
C ALA A 29 -22.30 11.13 2.42
N GLN A 30 -22.54 9.85 2.06
CA GLN A 30 -22.64 9.42 0.66
C GLN A 30 -23.88 10.00 -0.04
N ASN A 31 -25.01 10.12 0.65
CA ASN A 31 -26.27 10.56 0.05
C ASN A 31 -26.30 12.07 -0.29
N LYS A 32 -25.33 12.86 0.22
CA LYS A 32 -25.24 14.31 -0.03
C LYS A 32 -24.37 14.68 -1.23
N MET A 33 -23.56 13.76 -1.76
CA MET A 33 -22.64 14.01 -2.87
C MET A 33 -23.22 13.65 -4.26
N ILE A 34 -24.41 13.06 -4.33
CA ILE A 34 -24.97 12.53 -5.60
C ILE A 34 -25.71 13.61 -6.42
N GLN A 35 -25.85 14.86 -5.94
CA GLN A 35 -26.63 15.89 -6.64
C GLN A 35 -25.88 17.18 -7.06
N GLY A 36 -24.55 17.16 -7.14
CA GLY A 36 -23.80 18.34 -7.60
C GLY A 36 -22.75 18.01 -8.64
N GLU A 37 -23.00 18.45 -9.88
CA GLU A 37 -22.03 18.77 -10.94
C GLU A 37 -21.33 17.59 -11.65
N THR A 38 -21.01 17.62 -12.95
CA THR A 38 -21.41 18.36 -14.17
C THR A 38 -20.76 17.53 -15.31
N GLU A 39 -21.35 17.54 -16.50
CA GLU A 39 -20.77 16.97 -17.74
C GLU A 39 -19.27 17.28 -17.90
N PHE A 40 -18.44 16.26 -18.07
CA PHE A 40 -17.07 16.42 -18.55
C PHE A 40 -17.03 15.96 -20.01
N ASP A 41 -16.98 16.91 -20.92
CA ASP A 41 -16.82 16.69 -22.35
C ASP A 41 -15.53 15.89 -22.63
N GLN A 42 -15.68 14.84 -23.44
CA GLN A 42 -14.57 14.03 -23.94
C GLN A 42 -13.81 14.82 -25.02
N GLN A 43 -12.60 15.30 -24.69
CA GLN A 43 -11.63 15.75 -25.68
C GLN A 43 -10.76 14.54 -26.12
N PRO A 44 -10.48 14.35 -27.42
CA PRO A 44 -9.87 13.11 -27.92
C PRO A 44 -8.42 12.91 -27.46
N SER A 45 -8.11 11.65 -27.15
CA SER A 45 -6.79 11.08 -26.89
C SER A 45 -5.80 11.40 -28.02
N ALA A 46 -4.77 12.20 -27.70
CA ALA A 46 -3.58 12.33 -28.51
C ALA A 46 -2.64 11.15 -28.16
N ALA A 47 -2.48 10.26 -29.15
CA ALA A 47 -1.41 9.29 -29.35
C ALA A 47 -0.52 8.91 -28.15
N GLU A 48 -0.68 7.68 -27.66
CA GLU A 48 0.27 6.95 -26.83
C GLU A 48 1.64 6.88 -27.50
N GLN A 49 2.52 7.81 -27.16
CA GLN A 49 3.95 7.52 -27.11
C GLN A 49 4.21 6.93 -25.72
N GLU A 50 4.78 5.74 -25.66
CA GLU A 50 5.23 5.11 -24.40
C GLU A 50 6.23 6.06 -23.70
N HIS A 51 5.73 6.96 -22.86
CA HIS A 51 6.57 7.67 -21.91
C HIS A 51 7.09 6.62 -20.95
N LYS A 52 8.33 6.19 -21.20
CA LYS A 52 9.03 5.24 -20.35
C LYS A 52 9.45 5.97 -19.09
N GLU A 53 8.49 6.15 -18.19
CA GLU A 53 8.75 6.62 -16.84
C GLU A 53 9.50 5.51 -16.09
N GLU A 54 10.71 5.83 -15.66
CA GLU A 54 11.53 4.95 -14.86
C GLU A 54 11.82 5.59 -13.51
N THR A 55 11.65 4.83 -12.44
CA THR A 55 12.06 5.28 -11.10
C THR A 55 13.51 4.89 -10.84
N LEU A 56 14.36 5.89 -10.62
CA LEU A 56 15.76 5.76 -10.24
C LEU A 56 15.93 5.98 -8.72
N GLU A 57 16.97 5.41 -8.14
CA GLU A 57 17.41 5.75 -6.77
C GLU A 57 18.82 6.36 -6.85
N GLY A 58 19.08 7.40 -6.07
CA GLY A 58 20.38 8.10 -6.08
C GLY A 58 20.69 8.80 -4.77
N GLN A 59 21.96 9.15 -4.57
CA GLN A 59 22.42 9.87 -3.40
C GLN A 59 22.92 11.26 -3.78
N VAL A 60 22.51 12.30 -3.03
CA VAL A 60 22.98 13.67 -3.24
C VAL A 60 24.50 13.73 -3.02
N SER A 61 25.25 13.91 -4.12
CA SER A 61 26.71 14.03 -4.07
C SER A 61 27.12 15.46 -3.71
N GLN A 62 26.43 16.46 -4.25
CA GLN A 62 26.74 17.86 -4.03
C GLN A 62 25.50 18.75 -4.21
N ILE A 63 25.43 19.84 -3.44
CA ILE A 63 24.48 20.93 -3.68
C ILE A 63 25.22 21.96 -4.54
N LEU A 64 24.81 22.10 -5.81
CA LEU A 64 25.43 23.01 -6.76
C LEU A 64 24.97 24.45 -6.56
N GLU A 65 23.69 24.63 -6.20
CA GLU A 65 23.09 25.94 -5.99
C GLU A 65 21.99 25.85 -4.93
N GLU A 66 21.94 26.83 -4.03
CA GLU A 66 20.86 26.99 -3.06
C GLU A 66 20.47 28.48 -3.01
N LYS A 67 19.23 28.79 -3.36
CA LYS A 67 18.71 30.15 -3.40
C LYS A 67 17.25 30.19 -2.95
N GLN A 68 16.79 31.36 -2.57
CA GLN A 68 15.37 31.63 -2.38
C GLN A 68 14.84 32.32 -3.64
N ILE A 69 13.87 31.72 -4.30
CA ILE A 69 13.22 32.29 -5.49
C ILE A 69 11.75 32.54 -5.20
N THR A 70 11.21 33.61 -5.76
CA THR A 70 9.77 33.85 -5.79
C THR A 70 9.28 33.45 -7.18
N PRO A 71 8.73 32.23 -7.36
CA PRO A 71 8.24 31.79 -8.66
C PRO A 71 7.12 32.72 -9.15
N PRO A 72 6.98 32.92 -10.47
CA PRO A 72 5.92 33.74 -11.04
C PRO A 72 4.55 33.20 -10.62
N GLY A 73 3.72 34.04 -9.97
CA GLY A 73 2.36 33.67 -9.55
C GLY A 73 2.20 33.36 -8.06
N THR A 74 3.27 33.36 -7.26
CA THR A 74 3.19 33.17 -5.80
C THR A 74 3.83 34.37 -5.07
N LYS A 75 3.24 34.78 -3.93
CA LYS A 75 3.80 35.88 -3.10
C LYS A 75 4.83 35.39 -2.08
N GLU A 76 5.06 34.09 -2.02
CA GLU A 76 5.93 33.47 -1.03
C GLU A 76 7.28 33.08 -1.65
N SER A 77 8.34 33.29 -0.87
CA SER A 77 9.68 32.85 -1.23
C SER A 77 9.78 31.33 -1.03
N GLN A 78 10.22 30.61 -2.07
CA GLN A 78 10.43 29.18 -2.01
C GLN A 78 11.92 28.83 -2.18
N LEU A 79 12.34 27.76 -1.53
CA LEU A 79 13.72 27.27 -1.57
C LEU A 79 14.00 26.58 -2.91
N TYR A 80 14.87 27.16 -3.74
CA TYR A 80 15.42 26.52 -4.92
C TYR A 80 16.74 25.83 -4.59
N GLN A 81 16.86 24.55 -4.97
CA GLN A 81 18.10 23.79 -4.87
C GLN A 81 18.41 23.08 -6.18
N LYS A 82 19.62 23.27 -6.70
CA LYS A 82 20.18 22.48 -7.80
C LYS A 82 21.12 21.45 -7.22
N LEU A 83 20.79 20.18 -7.39
CA LEU A 83 21.46 19.06 -6.74
C LEU A 83 22.18 18.22 -7.80
N GLU A 84 23.43 17.86 -7.53
CA GLU A 84 24.10 16.77 -8.21
C GLU A 84 23.81 15.48 -7.44
N ILE A 85 23.29 14.48 -8.13
CA ILE A 85 22.88 13.20 -7.55
C ILE A 85 23.61 12.08 -8.28
N LEU A 86 24.28 11.22 -7.52
CA LEU A 86 24.87 9.99 -8.03
C LEU A 86 23.83 8.88 -8.04
N VAL A 87 23.48 8.36 -9.21
CA VAL A 87 22.47 7.29 -9.33
C VAL A 87 23.05 5.98 -8.79
N THR A 88 22.41 5.42 -7.78
CA THR A 88 22.82 4.16 -7.14
C THR A 88 22.10 2.95 -7.73
N LYS A 89 20.90 3.15 -8.29
CA LYS A 89 20.07 2.09 -8.89
C LYS A 89 19.20 2.61 -10.04
N GLY A 90 19.01 1.77 -11.06
CA GLY A 90 18.26 2.07 -12.28
C GLY A 90 19.14 2.09 -13.53
N SER A 91 18.57 2.46 -14.68
CA SER A 91 19.24 2.46 -15.99
C SER A 91 20.49 3.34 -16.06
N LEU A 92 20.53 4.42 -15.27
CA LEU A 92 21.64 5.38 -15.23
C LEU A 92 22.62 5.14 -14.07
N LYS A 93 22.63 3.94 -13.47
CA LYS A 93 23.50 3.61 -12.33
C LYS A 93 24.96 3.99 -12.56
N GLY A 94 25.54 4.70 -11.59
CA GLY A 94 26.92 5.17 -11.60
C GLY A 94 27.12 6.52 -12.30
N LYS A 95 26.09 7.08 -12.95
CA LYS A 95 26.14 8.42 -13.53
C LYS A 95 25.74 9.47 -12.50
N LYS A 96 26.33 10.66 -12.65
CA LYS A 96 25.91 11.86 -11.94
C LYS A 96 24.88 12.58 -12.80
N ILE A 97 23.73 12.87 -12.21
CA ILE A 97 22.66 13.63 -12.84
C ILE A 97 22.42 14.91 -12.05
N THR A 98 21.98 15.95 -12.74
CA THR A 98 21.66 17.22 -12.11
C THR A 98 20.15 17.36 -12.07
N VAL A 99 19.60 17.57 -10.87
CA VAL A 99 18.16 17.69 -10.65
C VAL A 99 17.85 19.01 -9.96
N GLU A 100 16.82 19.69 -10.44
CA GLU A 100 16.40 20.98 -9.91
C GLU A 100 15.15 20.80 -9.04
N ASN A 101 15.25 21.25 -7.79
CA ASN A 101 14.15 21.25 -6.83
C ASN A 101 13.65 22.67 -6.61
N GLY A 102 12.34 22.85 -6.66
CA GLY A 102 11.70 24.14 -6.40
C GLY A 102 11.57 25.07 -7.61
N ASN A 103 11.69 24.55 -8.84
CA ASN A 103 11.34 25.31 -10.04
C ASN A 103 9.81 25.41 -10.23
N LEU A 104 9.07 24.41 -9.75
CA LEU A 104 7.60 24.40 -9.77
C LEU A 104 7.05 24.89 -8.43
N PRO A 105 5.94 25.65 -8.42
CA PRO A 105 5.27 26.05 -7.19
C PRO A 105 4.72 24.79 -6.50
N MET A 106 5.34 24.42 -5.39
CA MET A 106 4.92 23.27 -4.57
C MET A 106 4.57 23.75 -3.17
N SER A 107 3.53 23.18 -2.58
CA SER A 107 3.06 23.55 -1.24
C SER A 107 4.02 23.13 -0.11
N ASN A 108 5.01 22.29 -0.41
CA ASN A 108 6.00 21.82 0.56
C ASN A 108 7.34 21.54 -0.13
N LEU A 109 8.22 22.54 -0.21
CA LEU A 109 9.58 22.34 -0.73
C LEU A 109 10.48 21.83 0.38
N GLN A 110 10.87 20.57 0.24
CA GLN A 110 11.79 19.96 1.19
C GLN A 110 13.23 20.39 0.90
N LYS A 111 13.96 20.74 1.97
CA LYS A 111 15.40 21.03 1.89
C LYS A 111 16.19 19.72 1.93
N TYR A 112 16.95 19.47 0.88
CA TYR A 112 17.83 18.32 0.76
C TYR A 112 19.24 18.63 1.25
N LYS A 113 19.94 17.61 1.73
CA LYS A 113 21.32 17.67 2.23
C LYS A 113 22.20 16.69 1.47
N VAL A 114 23.50 16.97 1.47
CA VAL A 114 24.52 16.04 0.95
C VAL A 114 24.43 14.73 1.73
N GLY A 115 24.38 13.62 1.01
CA GLY A 115 24.25 12.28 1.57
C GLY A 115 22.81 11.76 1.64
N ASP A 116 21.78 12.58 1.40
CA ASP A 116 20.39 12.13 1.34
C ASP A 116 20.19 11.14 0.19
N GLU A 117 19.49 10.03 0.46
CA GLU A 117 19.08 9.09 -0.58
C GLU A 117 17.68 9.45 -1.07
N LEU A 118 17.56 9.64 -2.38
CA LEU A 118 16.37 10.14 -3.05
C LEU A 118 15.88 9.17 -4.14
N VAL A 119 14.58 9.15 -4.30
CA VAL A 119 13.85 8.51 -5.39
C VAL A 119 13.59 9.57 -6.45
N ILE A 120 13.95 9.25 -7.69
CA ILE A 120 13.96 10.19 -8.81
C ILE A 120 13.12 9.58 -9.91
N SER A 121 12.12 10.31 -10.41
CA SER A 121 11.43 9.95 -11.64
C SER A 121 12.27 10.41 -12.83
N TYR A 122 12.53 9.50 -13.76
CA TYR A 122 13.17 9.75 -15.03
C TYR A 122 12.13 9.55 -16.14
N SER A 123 11.96 10.58 -16.96
CA SER A 123 11.13 10.53 -18.16
C SER A 123 11.81 11.29 -19.29
N LYS A 124 11.31 11.09 -20.51
CA LYS A 124 11.69 11.89 -21.67
C LYS A 124 10.50 12.73 -22.12
N ASP A 125 10.75 13.98 -22.49
CA ASP A 125 9.73 14.79 -23.15
C ASP A 125 9.50 14.37 -24.61
N PHE A 126 8.54 15.03 -25.25
CA PHE A 126 8.21 14.85 -26.67
C PHE A 126 9.37 15.24 -27.62
N GLU A 127 10.36 16.00 -27.16
CA GLU A 127 11.55 16.40 -27.90
C GLU A 127 12.74 15.44 -27.66
N GLY A 128 12.59 14.47 -26.75
CA GLY A 128 13.59 13.47 -26.40
C GLY A 128 14.60 13.93 -25.34
N ASN A 129 14.40 15.10 -24.70
CA ASN A 129 15.24 15.58 -23.62
C ASN A 129 14.98 14.78 -22.33
N ASP A 130 16.05 14.51 -21.58
CA ASP A 130 15.97 13.82 -20.30
C ASP A 130 15.42 14.76 -19.22
N ILE A 131 14.34 14.34 -18.57
CA ILE A 131 13.70 15.07 -17.48
C ILE A 131 13.83 14.25 -16.19
N PHE A 132 14.26 14.93 -15.12
CA PHE A 132 14.44 14.35 -13.80
C PHE A 132 13.68 15.16 -12.75
N TYR A 133 12.91 14.48 -11.91
CA TYR A 133 12.27 15.09 -10.74
C TYR A 133 12.42 14.21 -9.51
N ILE A 134 12.65 14.84 -8.35
CA ILE A 134 12.71 14.13 -7.07
C ILE A 134 11.28 13.85 -6.62
N THR A 135 10.95 12.59 -6.36
CA THR A 135 9.61 12.16 -5.96
C THR A 135 9.50 11.88 -4.47
N ASP A 136 10.52 11.27 -3.86
CA ASP A 136 10.52 10.94 -2.42
C ASP A 136 11.95 10.63 -1.93
N TYR A 137 12.11 10.32 -0.64
CA TYR A 137 13.31 9.80 -0.02
C TYR A 137 13.34 8.25 -0.05
N VAL A 138 14.54 7.68 -0.13
CA VAL A 138 14.73 6.24 0.08
C VAL A 138 14.72 5.95 1.58
N ARG A 139 13.61 5.42 2.10
CA ARG A 139 13.42 5.15 3.54
C ARG A 139 13.83 3.74 3.97
N ARG A 140 14.42 2.95 3.06
CA ARG A 140 14.66 1.50 3.25
C ARG A 140 15.58 1.21 4.45
N SER A 141 16.64 1.98 4.63
CA SER A 141 17.60 1.80 5.73
C SER A 141 16.92 2.03 7.10
N ALA A 142 16.20 3.15 7.25
CA ALA A 142 15.46 3.46 8.47
C ALA A 142 14.37 2.41 8.78
N LEU A 143 13.59 2.02 7.77
CA LEU A 143 12.56 0.98 7.93
C LEU A 143 13.17 -0.38 8.27
N PHE A 144 14.35 -0.71 7.75
CA PHE A 144 15.04 -1.95 8.06
C PHE A 144 15.49 -2.00 9.53
N TRP A 145 16.07 -0.91 10.05
CA TRP A 145 16.41 -0.81 11.46
C TRP A 145 15.19 -0.88 12.37
N LEU A 146 14.10 -0.19 12.00
CA LEU A 146 12.85 -0.25 12.74
C LEU A 146 12.28 -1.68 12.76
N PHE A 147 12.30 -2.37 11.62
CA PHE A 147 11.90 -3.77 11.51
C PHE A 147 12.76 -4.68 12.39
N LEU A 148 14.07 -4.48 12.41
CA LEU A 148 14.98 -5.27 13.23
C LEU A 148 14.70 -5.06 14.73
N ILE A 149 14.53 -3.80 15.16
CA ILE A 149 14.15 -3.47 16.54
C ILE A 149 12.81 -4.14 16.91
N PHE A 150 11.82 -4.06 16.02
CA PHE A 150 10.53 -4.72 16.21
C PHE A 150 10.68 -6.23 16.39
N VAL A 151 11.45 -6.90 15.53
CA VAL A 151 11.71 -8.34 15.63
C VAL A 151 12.38 -8.69 16.95
N VAL A 152 13.41 -7.93 17.35
CA VAL A 152 14.11 -8.15 18.63
C VAL A 152 13.15 -7.97 19.80
N MET A 153 12.35 -6.90 19.82
CA MET A 153 11.37 -6.65 20.89
C MET A 153 10.31 -7.75 20.94
N ALA A 154 9.78 -8.18 19.79
CA ALA A 154 8.79 -9.25 19.71
C ALA A 154 9.33 -10.57 20.27
N VAL A 155 10.59 -10.90 19.97
CA VAL A 155 11.25 -12.11 20.51
C VAL A 155 11.59 -11.95 21.99
N VAL A 156 12.03 -10.79 22.45
CA VAL A 156 12.34 -10.57 23.89
C VAL A 156 11.08 -10.65 24.74
N ILE A 157 9.98 -10.01 24.31
CA ILE A 157 8.72 -9.96 25.04
C ILE A 157 7.95 -11.29 24.90
N GLY A 158 7.84 -11.82 23.68
CA GLY A 158 7.07 -13.02 23.37
C GLY A 158 7.86 -14.33 23.49
N ARG A 159 9.17 -14.29 23.69
CA ARG A 159 10.07 -15.45 23.73
C ARG A 159 9.84 -16.38 22.53
N TRP A 160 9.50 -17.63 22.80
CA TRP A 160 9.19 -18.64 21.79
C TRP A 160 7.91 -18.32 20.99
N GLN A 161 6.89 -17.78 21.66
CA GLN A 161 5.63 -17.40 21.02
C GLN A 161 5.81 -16.20 20.08
N GLY A 162 6.69 -15.26 20.45
CA GLY A 162 7.08 -14.11 19.60
C GLY A 162 7.74 -14.57 18.30
N MET A 163 8.73 -15.48 18.40
CA MET A 163 9.38 -16.06 17.22
C MET A 163 8.40 -16.86 16.35
N ALA A 164 7.54 -17.67 16.98
CA ALA A 164 6.52 -18.44 16.26
C ALA A 164 5.50 -17.55 15.53
N SER A 165 5.14 -16.39 16.11
CA SER A 165 4.27 -15.41 15.47
C SER A 165 4.91 -14.79 14.23
N LEU A 166 6.19 -14.41 14.32
CA LEU A 166 6.96 -13.90 13.17
C LEU A 166 7.07 -14.95 12.06
N LEU A 167 7.33 -16.21 12.41
CA LEU A 167 7.33 -17.31 11.44
C LEU A 167 5.94 -17.52 10.83
N GLY A 168 4.87 -17.44 11.63
CA GLY A 168 3.50 -17.50 11.13
C GLY A 168 3.21 -16.41 10.10
N MET A 169 3.64 -15.16 10.36
CA MET A 169 3.54 -14.06 9.40
C MET A 169 4.32 -14.35 8.11
N GLY A 170 5.53 -14.90 8.23
CA GLY A 170 6.34 -15.32 7.09
C GLY A 170 5.64 -16.39 6.23
N VAL A 171 5.03 -17.39 6.86
CA VAL A 171 4.24 -18.41 6.16
C VAL A 171 3.05 -17.78 5.44
N SER A 172 2.33 -16.85 6.07
CA SER A 172 1.23 -16.13 5.44
C SER A 172 1.69 -15.40 4.17
N PHE A 173 2.77 -14.63 4.25
CA PHE A 173 3.32 -13.95 3.07
C PHE A 173 3.75 -14.92 1.98
N LEU A 174 4.38 -16.04 2.36
CA LEU A 174 4.81 -17.05 1.39
C LEU A 174 3.61 -17.60 0.62
N VAL A 175 2.54 -18.01 1.32
CA VAL A 175 1.31 -18.48 0.68
C VAL A 175 0.69 -17.40 -0.19
N ILE A 176 0.67 -16.15 0.25
CA ILE A 176 0.15 -15.04 -0.55
C ILE A 176 0.94 -14.87 -1.85
N PHE A 177 2.26 -14.69 -1.77
CA PHE A 177 3.09 -14.37 -2.94
C PHE A 177 3.32 -15.56 -3.87
N LYS A 178 3.36 -16.79 -3.36
CA LYS A 178 3.65 -17.99 -4.15
C LYS A 178 2.40 -18.73 -4.63
N PHE A 179 1.25 -18.56 -3.96
CA PHE A 179 0.04 -19.29 -4.30
C PHE A 179 -1.12 -18.36 -4.65
N ILE A 180 -1.53 -17.47 -3.73
CA ILE A 180 -2.73 -16.64 -3.93
C ILE A 180 -2.54 -15.67 -5.10
N LEU A 181 -1.50 -14.85 -5.04
CA LEU A 181 -1.26 -13.79 -6.02
C LEU A 181 -1.04 -14.35 -7.45
N PRO A 182 -0.22 -15.39 -7.68
CA PRO A 182 -0.06 -15.96 -9.02
C PRO A 182 -1.35 -16.58 -9.58
N LYS A 183 -2.19 -17.17 -8.72
CA LYS A 183 -3.46 -17.78 -9.14
C LYS A 183 -4.51 -16.73 -9.52
N ILE A 184 -4.61 -15.66 -8.74
CA ILE A 184 -5.48 -14.52 -9.06
C ILE A 184 -4.99 -13.86 -10.35
N TYR A 185 -3.68 -13.65 -10.48
CA TYR A 185 -3.10 -13.11 -11.71
C TYR A 185 -3.37 -13.98 -12.94
N ALA A 186 -3.51 -15.31 -12.77
CA ALA A 186 -3.91 -16.23 -13.83
C ALA A 186 -5.42 -16.24 -14.13
N GLY A 187 -6.21 -15.33 -13.54
CA GLY A 187 -7.65 -15.21 -13.77
C GLY A 187 -8.52 -16.19 -12.97
N SER A 188 -7.98 -16.82 -11.91
CA SER A 188 -8.80 -17.67 -11.02
C SER A 188 -9.71 -16.81 -10.13
N ASP A 189 -10.85 -17.36 -9.70
CA ASP A 189 -11.77 -16.69 -8.77
C ASP A 189 -11.06 -16.29 -7.46
N PRO A 190 -10.98 -14.98 -7.13
CA PRO A 190 -10.24 -14.52 -5.96
C PRO A 190 -10.79 -15.03 -4.63
N VAL A 191 -12.11 -15.22 -4.52
CA VAL A 191 -12.78 -15.66 -3.30
C VAL A 191 -12.39 -17.11 -2.99
N GLN A 192 -12.49 -18.00 -3.99
CA GLN A 192 -12.11 -19.40 -3.86
C GLN A 192 -10.62 -19.56 -3.53
N ILE A 193 -9.75 -18.82 -4.23
CA ILE A 193 -8.30 -18.88 -3.98
C ILE A 193 -7.96 -18.35 -2.58
N ALA A 194 -8.63 -17.29 -2.11
CA ALA A 194 -8.45 -16.77 -0.76
C ALA A 194 -8.88 -17.77 0.32
N ILE A 195 -10.00 -18.48 0.12
CA ILE A 195 -10.46 -19.54 1.03
C ILE A 195 -9.44 -20.69 1.05
N LEU A 196 -8.98 -21.15 -0.11
CA LEU A 196 -7.98 -22.21 -0.23
C LEU A 196 -6.64 -21.82 0.40
N GLY A 197 -6.18 -20.58 0.20
CA GLY A 197 -4.98 -20.07 0.84
C GLY A 197 -5.13 -19.99 2.36
N SER A 198 -6.27 -19.52 2.84
CA SER A 198 -6.58 -19.42 4.27
C SER A 198 -6.68 -20.78 4.96
N LEU A 199 -7.15 -21.82 4.25
CA LEU A 199 -7.13 -23.21 4.72
C LEU A 199 -5.71 -23.72 5.05
N VAL A 200 -4.67 -23.14 4.43
CA VAL A 200 -3.27 -23.44 4.73
C VAL A 200 -2.73 -22.49 5.81
N ILE A 201 -3.01 -21.19 5.68
CA ILE A 201 -2.47 -20.16 6.57
C ILE A 201 -2.97 -20.32 8.01
N ILE A 202 -4.27 -20.56 8.21
CA ILE A 202 -4.88 -20.61 9.55
C ILE A 202 -4.30 -21.77 10.37
N PRO A 203 -4.29 -23.04 9.91
CA PRO A 203 -3.65 -24.12 10.66
C PRO A 203 -2.16 -23.86 10.87
N ALA A 204 -1.42 -23.43 9.85
CA ALA A 204 0.02 -23.19 9.97
C ALA A 204 0.32 -22.16 11.06
N THR A 205 -0.34 -21.00 11.02
CA THR A 205 -0.13 -19.92 12.00
C THR A 205 -0.56 -20.30 13.41
N PHE A 206 -1.70 -20.99 13.58
CA PHE A 206 -2.19 -21.43 14.88
C PHE A 206 -1.32 -22.52 15.50
N LEU A 207 -0.89 -23.49 14.71
CA LEU A 207 -0.04 -24.58 15.18
C LEU A 207 1.36 -24.08 15.54
N LEU A 208 1.91 -23.12 14.79
CA LEU A 208 3.18 -22.48 15.15
C LEU A 208 3.06 -21.71 16.46
N SER A 209 2.04 -20.85 16.60
CA SER A 209 1.91 -19.93 17.75
C SER A 209 1.47 -20.60 19.05
N HIS A 210 0.56 -21.58 18.99
CA HIS A 210 -0.07 -22.20 20.17
C HIS A 210 0.33 -23.67 20.37
N GLY A 211 1.08 -24.26 19.44
CA GLY A 211 1.44 -25.67 19.46
C GLY A 211 0.26 -26.61 19.19
N ILE A 212 0.56 -27.90 19.08
CA ILE A 212 -0.43 -28.94 18.84
C ILE A 212 -1.12 -29.30 20.15
N ASN A 213 -2.33 -28.79 20.34
CA ASN A 213 -3.16 -29.08 21.51
C ASN A 213 -4.62 -29.22 21.10
N LYS A 214 -5.41 -29.98 21.88
CA LYS A 214 -6.86 -30.16 21.61
C LYS A 214 -7.60 -28.81 21.49
N LYS A 215 -7.24 -27.85 22.34
CA LYS A 215 -7.81 -26.48 22.31
C LYS A 215 -7.50 -25.76 21.00
N THR A 216 -6.25 -25.84 20.53
CA THR A 216 -5.81 -25.23 19.26
C THR A 216 -6.55 -25.84 18.08
N MET A 217 -6.69 -27.17 18.05
CA MET A 217 -7.38 -27.87 16.96
C MET A 217 -8.88 -27.49 16.90
N ILE A 218 -9.54 -27.39 18.05
CA ILE A 218 -10.94 -26.93 18.11
C ILE A 218 -11.05 -25.48 17.61
N ALA A 219 -10.11 -24.61 17.97
CA ALA A 219 -10.09 -23.24 17.49
C ALA A 219 -9.89 -23.17 15.97
N VAL A 220 -8.92 -23.92 15.43
CA VAL A 220 -8.64 -23.99 13.99
C VAL A 220 -9.89 -24.45 13.23
N ILE A 221 -10.52 -25.55 13.64
CA ILE A 221 -11.73 -26.07 12.98
C ILE A 221 -12.86 -25.04 13.03
N GLY A 222 -13.08 -24.40 14.19
CA GLY A 222 -14.09 -23.35 14.33
C GLY A 222 -13.85 -22.16 13.38
N THR A 223 -12.61 -21.70 13.27
CA THR A 223 -12.24 -20.61 12.35
C THR A 223 -12.40 -21.04 10.89
N LEU A 224 -12.02 -22.27 10.53
CA LEU A 224 -12.20 -22.78 9.17
C LEU A 224 -13.67 -22.92 8.78
N ILE A 225 -14.52 -23.42 9.68
CA ILE A 225 -15.97 -23.49 9.44
C ILE A 225 -16.54 -22.08 9.26
N SER A 226 -16.18 -21.15 10.15
CA SER A 226 -16.60 -19.74 10.04
C SER A 226 -16.16 -19.13 8.71
N LEU A 227 -14.93 -19.38 8.28
CA LEU A 227 -14.39 -18.89 7.01
C LEU A 227 -15.21 -19.41 5.81
N ILE A 228 -15.54 -20.71 5.81
CA ILE A 228 -16.34 -21.31 4.73
C ILE A 228 -17.74 -20.68 4.69
N VAL A 229 -18.39 -20.54 5.85
CA VAL A 229 -19.71 -19.91 5.94
C VAL A 229 -19.66 -18.46 5.45
N THR A 230 -18.67 -17.68 5.88
CA THR A 230 -18.46 -16.30 5.41
C THR A 230 -18.19 -16.25 3.91
N GLY A 231 -17.40 -17.17 3.37
CA GLY A 231 -17.13 -17.27 1.93
C GLY A 231 -18.39 -17.53 1.11
N ILE A 232 -19.25 -18.44 1.57
CA ILE A 232 -20.53 -18.74 0.92
C ILE A 232 -21.44 -17.51 0.97
N LEU A 233 -21.57 -16.86 2.13
CA LEU A 233 -22.36 -15.64 2.27
C LEU A 233 -21.82 -14.50 1.38
N ALA A 234 -20.51 -14.33 1.31
CA ALA A 234 -19.89 -13.32 0.47
C ALA A 234 -20.23 -13.58 -1.01
N HIS A 235 -20.06 -14.82 -1.49
CA HIS A 235 -20.39 -15.18 -2.87
C HIS A 235 -21.88 -14.91 -3.19
N THR A 236 -22.80 -15.37 -2.33
CA THR A 236 -24.24 -15.21 -2.59
C THR A 236 -24.68 -13.75 -2.57
N PHE A 237 -24.16 -12.94 -1.65
CA PHE A 237 -24.52 -11.53 -1.58
C PHE A 237 -23.84 -10.68 -2.65
N VAL A 238 -22.60 -10.99 -3.05
CA VAL A 238 -21.93 -10.31 -4.18
C VAL A 238 -22.72 -10.53 -5.46
N GLU A 239 -23.16 -11.76 -5.71
CA GLU A 239 -24.00 -12.08 -6.87
C GLU A 239 -25.38 -11.39 -6.78
N ALA A 240 -26.04 -11.47 -5.62
CA ALA A 240 -27.35 -10.86 -5.41
C ALA A 240 -27.35 -9.32 -5.54
N SER A 241 -26.26 -8.67 -5.10
CA SER A 241 -26.08 -7.22 -5.17
C SER A 241 -25.44 -6.74 -6.47
N LYS A 242 -25.02 -7.66 -7.35
CA LYS A 242 -24.34 -7.38 -8.62
C LYS A 242 -23.12 -6.49 -8.45
N LEU A 243 -22.31 -6.75 -7.41
CA LEU A 243 -21.06 -6.02 -7.19
C LEU A 243 -20.04 -6.42 -8.26
N THR A 244 -19.79 -5.51 -9.20
CA THR A 244 -18.92 -5.74 -10.37
C THR A 244 -17.44 -5.53 -10.09
N GLY A 245 -17.06 -5.12 -8.87
CA GLY A 245 -15.67 -4.83 -8.50
C GLY A 245 -15.14 -3.48 -9.01
N PHE A 246 -15.85 -2.80 -9.93
CA PHE A 246 -15.48 -1.48 -10.48
C PHE A 246 -15.93 -0.30 -9.62
N ALA A 247 -16.41 -0.55 -8.40
CA ALA A 247 -16.91 0.51 -7.53
C ALA A 247 -15.79 1.36 -6.90
N SER A 248 -14.54 0.90 -6.95
CA SER A 248 -13.40 1.59 -6.35
C SER A 248 -12.66 2.42 -7.41
N GLU A 249 -12.20 3.61 -7.01
CA GLU A 249 -11.43 4.52 -7.87
C GLU A 249 -10.15 3.84 -8.38
N GLU A 250 -9.55 2.98 -7.56
CA GLU A 250 -8.37 2.19 -7.90
C GLU A 250 -8.66 1.19 -9.02
N ALA A 251 -9.84 0.56 -9.02
CA ALA A 251 -10.26 -0.33 -10.11
C ALA A 251 -10.39 0.44 -11.43
N GLY A 252 -10.93 1.67 -11.38
CA GLY A 252 -11.00 2.56 -12.54
C GLY A 252 -9.62 2.98 -13.05
N PHE A 253 -8.70 3.33 -12.15
CA PHE A 253 -7.33 3.70 -12.49
C PHE A 253 -6.57 2.53 -13.15
N LEU A 254 -6.72 1.31 -12.61
CA LEU A 254 -6.10 0.11 -13.17
C LEU A 254 -6.62 -0.21 -14.57
N GLN A 255 -7.93 -0.04 -14.82
CA GLN A 255 -8.53 -0.23 -16.14
C GLN A 255 -8.05 0.81 -17.15
N ALA A 256 -7.89 2.07 -16.74
CA ALA A 256 -7.36 3.12 -17.60
C ALA A 256 -5.90 2.86 -18.00
N TYR A 257 -5.08 2.32 -17.08
CA TYR A 257 -3.68 2.00 -17.36
C TYR A 257 -3.48 0.70 -18.15
N LYS A 258 -4.41 -0.26 -18.06
CA LYS A 258 -4.37 -1.52 -18.82
C LYS A 258 -5.77 -1.90 -19.33
N PRO A 259 -6.26 -1.25 -20.40
CA PRO A 259 -7.57 -1.57 -20.96
C PRO A 259 -7.60 -3.01 -21.48
N GLY A 260 -8.60 -3.79 -21.03
CA GLY A 260 -8.94 -5.11 -21.59
C GLY A 260 -8.23 -6.33 -20.96
N LEU A 261 -7.44 -6.17 -19.90
CA LEU A 261 -6.74 -7.31 -19.26
C LEU A 261 -7.42 -7.87 -17.99
N ILE A 262 -8.39 -7.15 -17.41
CA ILE A 262 -9.12 -7.56 -16.21
C ILE A 262 -10.62 -7.58 -16.57
N ASN A 263 -11.17 -8.79 -16.69
CA ASN A 263 -12.62 -9.04 -16.84
C ASN A 263 -13.26 -9.21 -15.47
#